data_AF-A0A0H4VDK5-F1
#
_entry.id   AF-A0A0H4VDK5-F1
#
_cell.length_a   1.000
_cell.length_b   1.000
_cell.length_c   1.000
_cell.angle_alpha   90.00
_cell.angle_beta   90.00
_cell.angle_gamma   90.00
#
_symmetry.space_group_name_H-M   'P 1'
#
loop_
_entity.id
_entity.type
_entity.pdbx_description
1 polymer ?
#
loop_
_entity_poly.entity_id
_entity_poly.type
_entity_poly.pdbx_seq_one_letter_code
_entity_poly.pdbx_strand_id
1 'polypeptide(L)'
;MADSEASDWEAEREAERRERRHLPMIGLGLSVLYVAGVALYLVIQGQNPADLALNELGDFVGGVSSPLAFLWLVLGFFQQSREIRLSSRALNLQAREMQRSVEEHRRVAEDG
;
A
#
# COMPACT_ATOMS: atom_id res chain seq x y z
N MET A 1 14.26 30.68 -11.25
CA MET A 1 14.31 29.36 -11.93
C MET A 1 14.41 28.23 -10.90
N ALA A 2 15.29 28.31 -9.90
CA ALA A 2 15.35 27.34 -8.80
C ALA A 2 14.05 27.26 -7.93
N ASP A 3 13.39 28.39 -7.67
CA ASP A 3 12.15 28.41 -6.87
C ASP A 3 10.95 27.73 -7.56
N SER A 4 10.87 27.77 -8.90
CA SER A 4 9.76 27.14 -9.62
C SER A 4 9.88 25.63 -9.65
N GLU A 5 11.11 25.10 -9.67
CA GLU A 5 11.34 23.65 -9.56
C GLU A 5 11.02 23.16 -8.14
N ALA A 6 11.44 23.89 -7.10
CA ALA A 6 11.16 23.52 -5.71
C ALA A 6 9.65 23.44 -5.41
N SER A 7 8.85 24.39 -5.91
CA SER A 7 7.39 24.37 -5.75
C SER A 7 6.71 23.19 -6.47
N ASP A 8 7.25 22.78 -7.62
CA ASP A 8 6.68 21.69 -8.43
C ASP A 8 6.92 20.33 -7.75
N TRP A 9 8.12 20.15 -7.17
CA TRP A 9 8.45 18.98 -6.37
C TRP A 9 7.60 18.86 -5.10
N GLU A 10 7.28 19.97 -4.44
CA GLU A 10 6.40 19.97 -3.25
C GLU A 10 4.95 19.62 -3.61
N ALA A 11 4.43 20.16 -4.72
CA ALA A 11 3.09 19.85 -5.20
C ALA A 11 2.93 18.36 -5.59
N GLU A 12 3.93 17.77 -6.27
CA GLU A 12 3.93 16.32 -6.56
C GLU A 12 4.00 15.48 -5.28
N ARG A 13 4.82 15.87 -4.30
CA ARG A 13 4.93 15.18 -3.00
C ARG A 13 3.62 15.18 -2.24
N GLU A 14 2.88 16.29 -2.27
CA GLU A 14 1.58 16.40 -1.62
C GLU A 14 0.50 15.56 -2.33
N ALA A 15 0.48 15.58 -3.65
CA ALA A 15 -0.45 14.77 -4.46
C ALA A 15 -0.24 13.27 -4.19
N GLU A 16 1.01 12.80 -4.23
CA GLU A 16 1.33 11.40 -3.91
C GLU A 16 0.96 11.02 -2.46
N ARG A 17 1.10 11.95 -1.50
CA ARG A 17 0.81 11.69 -0.09
C ARG A 17 -0.70 11.57 0.17
N ARG A 18 -1.52 12.36 -0.54
CA ARG A 18 -2.99 12.24 -0.51
C ARG A 18 -3.46 10.93 -1.15
N GLU A 19 -2.77 10.48 -2.20
CA GLU A 19 -3.13 9.27 -2.91
C GLU A 19 -2.92 7.99 -2.06
N ARG A 20 -1.89 8.00 -1.21
CA ARG A 20 -1.55 6.88 -0.33
C ARG A 20 -2.61 6.55 0.72
N ARG A 21 -3.40 7.53 1.15
CA ARG A 21 -4.29 7.36 2.32
C ARG A 21 -5.62 6.68 1.99
N HIS A 22 -6.08 6.75 0.75
CA HIS A 22 -7.41 6.29 0.39
C HIS A 22 -7.47 4.81 -0.04
N LEU A 23 -6.40 4.25 -0.62
CA LEU A 23 -6.30 2.83 -0.97
C LEU A 23 -6.64 1.87 0.21
N PRO A 24 -6.06 2.01 1.41
CA PRO A 24 -6.42 1.17 2.55
C PRO A 24 -7.82 1.44 3.09
N MET A 25 -8.33 2.67 2.96
CA MET A 25 -9.70 3.01 3.39
C MET A 25 -10.75 2.39 2.48
N ILE A 26 -10.51 2.32 1.16
CA ILE A 26 -11.38 1.64 0.21
C ILE A 26 -11.41 0.14 0.51
N GLY A 27 -10.24 -0.47 0.75
CA GLY A 27 -10.16 -1.88 1.16
C GLY A 27 -10.92 -2.16 2.45
N LEU A 28 -10.79 -1.28 3.45
CA LEU A 28 -11.54 -1.37 4.71
C LEU A 28 -13.05 -1.19 4.50
N GLY A 29 -13.46 -0.23 3.68
CA GLY A 29 -14.87 -0.01 3.31
C GLY A 29 -15.49 -1.22 2.61
N LEU A 30 -14.80 -1.80 1.62
CA LEU A 30 -15.23 -3.04 0.95
C LEU A 30 -15.32 -4.21 1.94
N SER A 31 -14.36 -4.33 2.85
CA SER A 31 -14.34 -5.38 3.87
C SER A 31 -15.54 -5.26 4.81
N VAL A 32 -15.82 -4.05 5.30
CA VAL A 32 -16.98 -3.78 6.17
C VAL A 32 -18.28 -4.04 5.44
N LEU A 33 -18.42 -3.59 4.19
CA LEU A 33 -19.61 -3.84 3.38
C LEU A 33 -19.83 -5.34 3.13
N TYR A 34 -18.75 -6.08 2.85
CA TYR A 34 -18.80 -7.53 2.65
C TYR A 34 -19.24 -8.25 3.92
N VAL A 35 -18.62 -7.96 5.06
CA VAL A 35 -18.98 -8.58 6.36
C VAL A 35 -20.40 -8.22 6.76
N ALA A 36 -20.82 -6.96 6.56
CA ALA A 36 -22.20 -6.54 6.82
C ALA A 36 -23.20 -7.27 5.92
N GLY A 37 -22.88 -7.48 4.65
CA GLY A 37 -23.69 -8.25 3.71
C GLY A 37 -23.83 -9.72 4.13
N VAL A 38 -22.73 -10.35 4.56
CA VAL A 38 -22.75 -11.72 5.10
C VAL A 38 -23.59 -11.80 6.38
N ALA A 39 -23.40 -10.86 7.31
CA ALA A 39 -24.18 -10.80 8.55
C ALA A 39 -25.68 -10.61 8.27
N LEU A 40 -26.04 -9.70 7.36
CA LEU A 40 -27.43 -9.47 6.96
C LEU A 40 -28.04 -10.70 6.30
N TYR A 41 -27.30 -11.37 5.41
CA TYR A 41 -27.72 -12.62 4.77
C TYR A 41 -28.05 -13.70 5.82
N LEU A 42 -27.17 -13.90 6.80
CA LEU A 42 -27.40 -14.86 7.89
C LEU A 42 -28.64 -14.53 8.72
N VAL A 43 -28.84 -13.25 9.07
CA VAL A 43 -30.00 -12.79 9.84
C VAL A 43 -31.30 -13.00 9.08
N ILE A 44 -31.33 -12.74 7.77
CA ILE A 44 -32.51 -12.96 6.91
C ILE A 44 -32.79 -14.47 6.74
N GLN A 45 -31.74 -15.29 6.61
CA GLN A 45 -31.85 -16.74 6.47
C GLN A 45 -32.39 -17.42 7.74
N GLY A 46 -32.35 -16.74 8.89
CA GLY A 46 -32.78 -17.30 10.19
C GLY A 46 -31.90 -18.44 10.70
N GLN A 47 -30.71 -18.61 10.11
CA GLN A 47 -29.74 -19.64 10.49
C GLN A 47 -28.83 -19.05 11.58
N ASN A 48 -28.86 -19.61 12.79
CA ASN A 48 -27.90 -19.28 13.82
C ASN A 48 -26.61 -20.08 13.60
N PRO A 49 -25.49 -19.45 13.20
CA PRO A 49 -24.23 -20.17 13.04
C PRO A 49 -23.69 -20.76 14.35
N ALA A 50 -24.24 -20.32 15.49
CA ALA A 50 -23.91 -20.83 16.82
C ALA A 50 -24.52 -22.21 17.13
N ASP A 51 -25.51 -22.68 16.36
CA ASP A 51 -26.09 -24.03 16.49
C ASP A 51 -25.36 -25.07 15.61
N LEU A 52 -24.43 -24.65 14.74
CA LEU A 52 -23.64 -25.56 13.92
C LEU A 52 -22.53 -26.22 14.75
N ALA A 53 -22.19 -27.46 14.39
CA ALA A 53 -21.06 -28.15 14.98
C ALA A 53 -19.76 -27.35 14.79
N LEU A 54 -18.84 -27.41 15.75
CA LEU A 54 -17.60 -26.63 15.74
C LEU A 54 -16.79 -26.76 14.44
N ASN A 55 -16.89 -27.91 13.76
CA ASN A 55 -16.25 -28.16 12.47
C ASN A 55 -16.89 -27.35 11.32
N GLU A 56 -18.22 -27.25 11.29
CA GLU A 56 -18.96 -26.50 10.26
C GLU A 56 -18.86 -24.99 10.46
N LEU A 57 -18.74 -24.55 11.72
CA LEU A 57 -18.40 -23.16 12.04
C LEU A 57 -17.01 -22.80 11.50
N GLY A 58 -16.06 -23.72 11.61
CA GLY A 58 -14.71 -23.57 11.04
C GLY A 58 -14.74 -23.42 9.51
N ASP A 59 -15.49 -24.28 8.83
CA ASP A 59 -15.65 -24.22 7.37
C ASP A 59 -16.34 -22.93 6.92
N PHE A 60 -17.35 -22.46 7.67
CA PHE A 60 -18.02 -21.19 7.41
C PHE A 60 -17.08 -19.99 7.55
N VAL A 61 -16.34 -19.90 8.67
CA VAL A 61 -15.37 -18.82 8.90
C VAL A 61 -14.23 -18.87 7.88
N GLY A 62 -13.75 -20.06 7.53
CA GLY A 62 -12.76 -20.26 6.47
C GLY A 62 -13.27 -19.77 5.10
N GLY A 63 -14.53 -20.09 4.76
CA GLY A 63 -15.17 -19.66 3.53
C GLY A 63 -15.36 -18.14 3.45
N VAL A 64 -15.86 -17.51 4.51
CA VAL A 64 -16.09 -16.04 4.55
C VAL A 64 -14.77 -15.26 4.65
N SER A 65 -13.77 -15.79 5.35
CA SER A 65 -12.47 -15.12 5.49
C SER A 65 -11.60 -15.21 4.24
N SER A 66 -11.76 -16.23 3.39
CA SER A 66 -10.90 -16.43 2.23
C SER A 66 -10.90 -15.26 1.23
N PRO A 67 -12.05 -14.73 0.77
CA PRO A 67 -12.09 -13.56 -0.12
C PRO A 67 -11.52 -12.30 0.54
N LEU A 68 -11.76 -12.13 1.84
CA LEU A 68 -11.26 -11.00 2.60
C LEU A 68 -9.73 -11.05 2.71
N ALA A 69 -9.17 -12.19 3.07
CA ALA A 69 -7.73 -12.40 3.14
C ALA A 69 -7.06 -12.16 1.78
N PHE A 70 -7.67 -12.66 0.69
CA PHE A 70 -7.18 -12.44 -0.66
C PHE A 70 -7.19 -10.96 -1.06
N LEU A 71 -8.27 -10.23 -0.75
CA LEU A 71 -8.37 -8.79 -1.01
C LEU A 71 -7.21 -8.03 -0.34
N TRP A 72 -6.93 -8.32 0.92
CA TRP A 72 -5.84 -7.68 1.66
C TRP A 72 -4.45 -8.07 1.15
N LEU A 73 -4.28 -9.32 0.71
CA LEU A 73 -3.03 -9.76 0.07
C LEU A 73 -2.75 -8.96 -1.20
N VAL A 74 -3.73 -8.84 -2.09
CA VAL A 74 -3.61 -8.07 -3.34
C VAL A 74 -3.32 -6.60 -3.05
N LEU A 75 -4.03 -6.00 -2.10
CA LEU A 75 -3.82 -4.62 -1.70
C LEU A 75 -2.42 -4.39 -1.11
N GLY A 76 -1.95 -5.31 -0.27
CA GLY A 76 -0.60 -5.30 0.28
C GLY A 76 0.47 -5.42 -0.80
N PHE A 77 0.28 -6.30 -1.77
CA PHE A 77 1.18 -6.48 -2.91
C PHE A 77 1.34 -5.19 -3.73
N PHE A 78 0.24 -4.48 -4.01
CA PHE A 78 0.30 -3.20 -4.72
C PHE A 78 0.98 -2.10 -3.92
N GLN A 79 0.81 -2.09 -2.59
CA GLN A 79 1.52 -1.16 -1.70
C GLN A 79 3.03 -1.44 -1.70
N GLN A 80 3.44 -2.68 -1.47
CA GLN A 80 4.84 -3.11 -1.47
C GLN A 80 5.53 -2.84 -2.81
N SER A 81 4.87 -3.15 -3.93
CA SER A 81 5.41 -2.89 -5.27
C SER A 81 5.70 -1.41 -5.52
N ARG A 82 4.85 -0.52 -4.98
CA ARG A 82 5.03 0.93 -5.13
C ARG A 82 6.19 1.45 -4.26
N GLU A 83 6.34 0.91 -3.06
CA GLU A 83 7.47 1.21 -2.17
C GLU A 83 8.82 0.78 -2.77
N ILE A 84 8.89 -0.40 -3.38
CA ILE A 84 10.11 -0.88 -4.06
C ILE A 84 10.53 0.07 -5.19
N ARG A 85 9.58 0.55 -6.01
CA ARG A 85 9.88 1.49 -7.10
C ARG A 85 10.45 2.82 -6.59
N LEU A 86 9.92 3.32 -5.48
CA LEU A 86 10.37 4.57 -4.88
C LEU A 86 11.76 4.42 -4.26
N SER A 87 12.00 3.31 -3.54
CA SER A 87 13.31 2.99 -2.97
C SER A 87 14.38 2.85 -4.06
N SER A 88 14.07 2.15 -5.16
CA SER A 88 14.96 2.01 -6.30
C SER A 88 15.30 3.36 -6.95
N ARG A 89 14.32 4.26 -7.11
CA ARG A 89 14.54 5.61 -7.62
C ARG A 89 15.45 6.43 -6.70
N ALA A 90 15.20 6.39 -5.38
CA ALA A 90 16.01 7.10 -4.40
C ALA A 90 17.47 6.60 -4.38
N LEU A 91 17.68 5.28 -4.45
CA LEU A 91 19.02 4.69 -4.52
C LEU A 91 19.76 5.10 -5.79
N ASN A 92 19.08 5.13 -6.94
CA ASN A 92 19.68 5.59 -8.19
C ASN A 92 20.07 7.08 -8.14
N LEU A 93 19.25 7.92 -7.51
CA LEU A 93 19.60 9.33 -7.28
C LEU A 93 20.81 9.45 -6.34
N GLN A 94 20.84 8.71 -5.24
CA GLN A 94 21.96 8.70 -4.30
C GLN A 94 23.27 8.23 -4.96
N ALA A 95 23.22 7.21 -5.82
CA ALA A 95 24.37 6.74 -6.57
C ALA A 95 24.91 7.81 -7.53
N ARG A 96 24.02 8.57 -8.20
CA ARG A 96 24.42 9.70 -9.06
C ARG A 96 25.04 10.84 -8.27
N GLU A 97 24.51 11.13 -7.08
CA GLU A 97 25.07 12.14 -6.18
C GLU A 97 26.50 11.77 -5.75
N MET A 98 26.71 10.50 -5.37
CA MET A 98 28.04 9.97 -5.01
C MET A 98 29.02 10.06 -6.18
N GLN A 99 28.60 9.70 -7.39
CA GLN A 99 29.46 9.82 -8.58
C GLN A 99 29.89 11.27 -8.82
N ARG A 100 28.97 12.24 -8.69
CA ARG A 100 29.31 13.66 -8.80
C ARG A 100 30.28 14.10 -7.70
N SER A 101 30.06 13.68 -6.45
CA SER A 101 30.97 14.01 -5.35
C SER A 101 32.38 13.48 -5.61
N VAL A 102 32.52 12.27 -6.17
CA VAL A 102 33.81 11.69 -6.53
C VAL A 102 34.47 12.48 -7.66
N GLU A 103 33.71 12.88 -8.68
CA GLU A 103 34.21 13.70 -9.79
C GLU A 103 34.72 15.06 -9.29
N GLU A 104 33.96 15.72 -8.40
CA GLU A 104 34.35 16.99 -7.79
C GLU A 104 35.62 16.85 -6.93
N HIS A 105 35.71 15.79 -6.11
CA HIS A 105 36.93 15.52 -5.33
C HIS A 105 38.15 15.25 -6.22
N ARG A 106 37.95 14.58 -7.36
CA ARG A 106 39.02 14.35 -8.33
C ARG A 106 39.50 15.65 -8.96
N ARG A 107 38.58 16.54 -9.37
CA ARG A 107 38.94 17.86 -9.92
C ARG A 107 39.71 18.70 -8.91
N VAL A 108 39.26 18.73 -7.65
CA VAL A 108 39.98 19.44 -6.58
C VAL A 108 41.37 18.86 -6.34
N ALA A 109 41.56 17.56 -6.48
CA ALA A 109 42.87 16.91 -6.35
C ALA A 109 43.80 17.10 -7.58
N GLU A 110 43.24 17.41 -8.75
CA GLU A 110 44.00 17.70 -9.98
C GLU A 110 44.36 19.20 -10.11
N ASP A 111 43.55 20.09 -9.53
CA ASP A 111 43.77 21.55 -9.51
C ASP A 111 44.62 22.08 -8.33
N GLY A 112 44.94 21.23 -7.34
CA GLY A 112 45.73 21.57 -6.15
C GLY A 112 47.15 21.01 -6.17
#